data_AF-F4G340-F1
#
_entry.id   AF-F4G340-F1
#
_cell.length_a   1.000
_cell.length_b   1.000
_cell.length_c   1.000
_cell.angle_alpha   90.00
_cell.angle_beta   90.00
_cell.angle_gamma   90.00
#
_symmetry.space_group_name_H-M   'P 1'
#
loop_
_entity.id
_entity.type
_entity.pdbx_description
1 polymer ?
#
loop_
_entity_poly.entity_id
_entity_poly.type
_entity_poly.pdbx_seq_one_letter_code
_entity_poly.pdbx_strand_id
1 'polypeptide(L)'
;MLKRDRSEEVVRRNMEDLSQEVLFVKVGEGIYVSRNPFYDVLVNDVLIHCMRHCVKGGCVIYKVSYDRVEHCERVNLKERFKVKEVIKVAKSPISINAMREVKGLEEAVRRIVKRMNEGLPECLG
;
A
#
# COMPACT_ATOMS: atom_id res chain seq x y z
N MET A 1 -25.76 -13.05 17.93
CA MET A 1 -24.65 -12.16 18.34
C MET A 1 -24.02 -11.61 17.07
N LEU A 2 -24.25 -10.32 16.81
CA LEU A 2 -23.92 -9.66 15.56
C LEU A 2 -22.41 -9.70 15.31
N LYS A 3 -22.00 -10.27 14.17
CA LYS A 3 -20.70 -10.00 13.56
C LYS A 3 -20.65 -8.49 13.33
N ARG A 4 -20.07 -7.71 14.25
CA ARG A 4 -19.49 -6.42 13.84
C ARG A 4 -18.56 -6.74 12.69
N ASP A 5 -18.77 -6.09 11.56
CA ASP A 5 -18.32 -6.58 10.28
C ASP A 5 -16.81 -6.78 10.32
N ARG A 6 -16.34 -8.00 10.05
CA ARG A 6 -14.90 -8.35 10.06
C ARG A 6 -14.10 -7.34 9.21
N SER A 7 -14.71 -6.80 8.16
CA SER A 7 -14.18 -5.73 7.33
C SER A 7 -13.95 -4.42 8.08
N GLU A 8 -14.86 -4.00 8.96
CA GLU A 8 -14.70 -2.77 9.76
C GLU A 8 -13.52 -2.88 10.72
N GLU A 9 -13.35 -4.04 11.37
CA GLU A 9 -12.21 -4.30 12.25
C GLU A 9 -10.88 -4.28 11.48
N VAL A 10 -10.87 -4.85 10.27
CA VAL A 10 -9.72 -4.83 9.37
C VAL A 10 -9.37 -3.40 8.95
N VAL A 11 -10.36 -2.61 8.56
CA VAL A 11 -10.16 -1.20 8.19
C VAL A 11 -9.61 -0.42 9.38
N ARG A 12 -10.22 -0.53 10.57
CA ARG A 12 -9.77 0.17 11.77
C ARG A 12 -8.30 -0.14 12.09
N ARG A 13 -7.91 -1.41 12.09
CA ARG A 13 -6.53 -1.82 12.37
C ARG A 13 -5.53 -1.33 11.33
N ASN A 14 -5.90 -1.36 10.05
CA ASN A 14 -5.04 -0.84 8.99
C ASN A 14 -4.92 0.69 9.09
N MET A 15 -5.99 1.42 9.40
CA MET A 15 -5.93 2.87 9.63
C MET A 15 -5.05 3.25 10.82
N GLU A 16 -5.00 2.40 11.85
CA GLU A 16 -4.08 2.55 13.00
C GLU A 16 -2.61 2.29 12.59
N ASP A 17 -2.35 1.31 11.73
CA ASP A 17 -0.98 0.96 11.27
C ASP A 17 -0.39 2.00 10.30
N LEU A 18 -1.23 2.80 9.62
CA LEU A 18 -0.79 3.92 8.78
C LEU A 18 0.01 5.00 9.54
N SER A 19 0.03 5.02 10.88
CA SER A 19 0.84 5.99 11.63
C SER A 19 2.35 5.70 11.61
N GLN A 20 2.78 4.59 10.99
CA GLN A 20 4.19 4.21 10.92
C GLN A 20 4.94 4.97 9.82
N GLU A 21 6.24 5.19 10.06
CA GLU A 21 7.16 5.62 9.02
C GLU A 21 7.49 4.47 8.06
N VAL A 22 7.39 4.78 6.78
CA VAL A 22 7.64 3.84 5.69
C VAL A 22 8.60 4.48 4.70
N LEU A 23 9.63 3.74 4.30
CA LEU A 23 10.51 4.12 3.20
C LEU A 23 9.84 3.74 1.88
N PHE A 24 9.34 4.72 1.13
CA PHE A 24 8.84 4.51 -0.22
C PHE A 24 9.95 4.65 -1.24
N VAL A 25 9.95 3.74 -2.20
CA VAL A 25 10.87 3.72 -3.33
C VAL A 25 10.06 3.88 -4.60
N LYS A 26 10.43 4.86 -5.44
CA LYS A 26 9.83 5.06 -6.74
C LYS A 26 10.31 3.97 -7.70
N VAL A 27 9.37 3.18 -8.23
CA VAL A 27 9.66 2.11 -9.22
C VAL A 27 9.17 2.47 -10.63
N GLY A 28 8.35 3.52 -10.74
CA GLY A 28 7.87 4.05 -12.01
C GLY A 28 7.19 5.39 -11.81
N GLU A 29 6.77 6.03 -12.91
CA GLU A 29 5.93 7.21 -12.82
C GLU A 29 4.61 6.86 -12.13
N GLY A 30 4.31 7.55 -11.03
CA GLY A 30 3.12 7.29 -10.22
C GLY A 30 3.13 5.96 -9.47
N ILE A 31 4.23 5.20 -9.45
CA ILE A 31 4.29 3.88 -8.78
C ILE A 31 5.40 3.90 -7.73
N TYR A 32 4.99 3.66 -6.48
CA TYR A 32 5.87 3.63 -5.33
C TYR A 32 5.57 2.39 -4.49
N VAL A 33 6.62 1.77 -3.94
CA VAL A 33 6.49 0.59 -3.08
C VAL A 33 7.29 0.80 -1.81
N SER A 34 6.81 0.29 -0.68
CA SER A 34 7.67 0.27 0.49
C SER A 34 8.86 -0.66 0.26
N ARG A 35 9.93 -0.51 1.06
CA ARG A 35 11.12 -1.39 0.98
C ARG A 35 10.75 -2.88 0.95
N ASN A 36 9.64 -3.26 1.57
CA ASN A 36 9.01 -4.55 1.34
C ASN A 36 7.68 -4.35 0.56
N PRO A 37 7.68 -4.57 -0.77
CA PRO A 37 6.50 -4.38 -1.62
C PRO A 37 5.30 -5.27 -1.31
N PHE A 38 5.38 -6.14 -0.29
CA PHE A 38 4.28 -6.93 0.23
C PHE A 38 3.39 -6.20 1.24
N TYR A 39 3.85 -5.05 1.76
CA TYR A 39 3.12 -4.27 2.75
C TYR A 39 2.42 -3.07 2.12
N ASP A 40 3.17 -2.17 1.48
CA ASP A 40 2.64 -0.91 1.00
C ASP A 40 2.96 -0.72 -0.47
N VAL A 41 1.93 -0.37 -1.23
CA VAL A 41 2.07 0.05 -2.63
C VAL A 41 1.18 1.25 -2.87
N LEU A 42 1.75 2.28 -3.48
CA LEU A 42 1.04 3.45 -3.96
C LEU A 42 1.09 3.48 -5.48
N VAL A 43 -0.08 3.55 -6.12
CA VAL A 43 -0.22 3.75 -7.57
C VAL A 43 -1.14 4.94 -7.81
N ASN A 44 -0.59 6.04 -8.30
CA ASN A 44 -1.29 7.32 -8.45
C ASN A 44 -1.97 7.70 -7.13
N ASP A 45 -3.30 7.80 -7.10
CA ASP A 45 -4.11 8.13 -5.94
C ASP A 45 -4.65 6.90 -5.17
N VAL A 46 -4.11 5.71 -5.45
CA VAL A 46 -4.51 4.45 -4.80
C VAL A 46 -3.40 3.93 -3.90
N LEU A 47 -3.66 3.88 -2.59
CA LEU A 47 -2.78 3.25 -1.61
C LEU A 47 -3.33 1.87 -1.25
N ILE A 48 -2.51 0.84 -1.44
CA ILE A 48 -2.74 -0.52 -0.96
C ILE A 48 -1.83 -0.72 0.23
N HIS A 49 -2.42 -0.93 1.40
CA HIS A 49 -1.69 -1.13 2.64
C HIS A 49 -2.12 -2.44 3.29
N CYS A 50 -1.14 -3.24 3.69
CA CYS A 50 -1.32 -4.46 4.45
C CYS A 50 -0.47 -4.35 5.71
N MET A 51 -1.08 -4.64 6.85
CA MET A 51 -0.35 -4.73 8.11
C MET A 51 0.85 -5.69 7.99
N ARG A 52 2.00 -5.29 8.53
CA ARG A 52 3.24 -6.08 8.52
C ARG A 52 3.08 -7.47 9.15
N HIS A 53 2.15 -7.60 10.10
CA HIS A 53 1.77 -8.87 10.70
C HIS A 53 0.59 -9.50 9.94
N CYS A 54 0.88 -10.06 8.75
CA CYS A 54 -0.11 -10.61 7.80
C CYS A 54 -1.07 -11.66 8.39
N VAL A 55 -0.77 -12.25 9.54
CA VAL A 55 -1.56 -13.33 10.16
C VAL A 55 -2.95 -12.85 10.66
N LYS A 56 -3.20 -11.54 10.77
CA LYS A 56 -4.44 -11.01 11.39
C LYS A 56 -5.17 -9.87 10.65
N GLY A 57 -4.64 -9.34 9.56
CA GLY A 57 -5.05 -8.02 9.05
C GLY A 57 -5.79 -7.97 7.72
N GLY A 58 -5.33 -8.66 6.66
CA GLY A 58 -5.81 -8.37 5.31
C GLY A 58 -5.36 -6.99 4.80
N CYS A 59 -5.36 -6.80 3.48
CA CYS A 59 -4.98 -5.52 2.89
C CYS A 59 -6.20 -4.62 2.69
N VAL A 60 -6.03 -3.33 2.88
CA VAL A 60 -7.05 -2.34 2.61
C VAL A 60 -6.59 -1.44 1.47
N ILE A 61 -7.53 -1.13 0.59
CA ILE A 61 -7.30 -0.32 -0.60
C ILE A 61 -8.00 1.01 -0.38
N TYR A 62 -7.22 2.07 -0.40
CA TYR A 62 -7.65 3.42 -0.13
C TYR A 62 -7.51 4.29 -1.37
N LYS A 63 -8.43 5.24 -1.51
CA LYS A 63 -8.20 6.43 -2.31
C LYS A 63 -7.56 7.49 -1.43
N VAL A 64 -6.46 8.09 -1.87
CA VAL A 64 -5.68 9.05 -1.09
C VAL A 64 -5.44 10.34 -1.88
N SER A 65 -5.18 11.43 -1.17
CA SER A 65 -4.42 12.57 -1.71
C SER A 65 -3.12 12.69 -0.95
N TYR A 66 -2.06 13.01 -1.67
CA TYR A 66 -0.73 13.18 -1.15
C TYR A 66 0.03 14.18 -2.02
N ASP A 67 1.03 14.83 -1.45
CA ASP A 67 2.01 15.59 -2.21
C ASP A 67 3.04 14.63 -2.78
N ARG A 68 3.58 14.92 -3.97
CA ARG A 68 4.49 14.02 -4.69
C ARG A 68 5.62 13.51 -3.79
N VAL A 69 5.86 12.19 -3.87
CA VAL A 69 7.00 11.51 -3.26
C VAL A 69 8.19 11.60 -4.21
N GLU A 70 9.37 11.88 -3.67
CA GLU A 70 10.63 11.91 -4.42
C GLU A 70 11.10 10.50 -4.87
N HIS A 71 12.36 10.36 -5.31
CA HIS A 71 12.89 9.08 -5.79
C HIS A 71 12.88 8.00 -4.69
N CYS A 72 13.31 8.38 -3.49
CA CYS A 72 13.13 7.59 -2.28
C CYS A 72 12.94 8.52 -1.09
N GLU A 73 11.93 8.25 -0.26
CA GLU A 73 11.55 9.15 0.84
C GLU A 73 11.02 8.33 2.01
N ARG A 74 11.43 8.68 3.24
CA ARG A 74 10.71 8.22 4.43
C ARG A 74 9.50 9.10 4.62
N VAL A 75 8.33 8.48 4.60
CA VAL A 75 7.06 9.16 4.79
C VAL A 75 6.35 8.57 6.01
N ASN A 76 5.76 9.42 6.83
CA ASN A 76 4.71 9.00 7.73
C ASN A 76 3.41 8.91 6.92
N LEU A 77 2.84 7.72 6.75
CA LEU A 77 1.70 7.55 5.84
C LEU A 77 0.48 8.37 6.31
N LYS A 78 0.22 8.41 7.61
CA LYS A 78 -0.92 9.15 8.17
C LYS A 78 -0.81 10.66 7.98
N GLU A 79 0.40 11.21 8.03
CA GLU A 79 0.63 12.64 7.87
C GLU A 79 0.67 13.05 6.39
N ARG A 80 1.31 12.22 5.55
CA ARG A 80 1.52 12.53 4.12
C ARG A 80 0.34 12.16 3.23
N PHE A 81 -0.44 11.14 3.61
CA PHE A 81 -1.55 10.63 2.81
C PHE A 81 -2.87 10.87 3.53
N LYS A 82 -3.65 11.80 2.98
CA LYS A 82 -5.03 12.00 3.41
C LYS A 82 -5.92 10.97 2.72
N VAL A 83 -6.40 9.99 3.49
CA VAL A 83 -7.40 9.01 3.04
C VAL A 83 -8.71 9.75 2.73
N LYS A 84 -9.16 9.62 1.47
CA LYS A 84 -10.45 10.16 1.01
C LYS A 84 -11.56 9.13 1.14
N GLU A 85 -11.25 7.87 0.86
CA GLU A 85 -12.22 6.79 0.77
C GLU A 85 -11.54 5.44 0.98
N VAL A 86 -12.27 4.50 1.60
CA VAL A 86 -11.91 3.08 1.61
C VAL A 86 -12.58 2.42 0.40
N ILE A 87 -11.81 2.03 -0.60
CA ILE A 87 -12.33 1.40 -1.83
C ILE A 87 -12.78 -0.02 -1.54
N LYS A 88 -11.92 -0.82 -0.89
CA LYS A 88 -12.25 -2.20 -0.48
C LYS A 88 -11.27 -2.77 0.53
N VAL A 89 -11.71 -3.83 1.22
CA VAL A 89 -10.84 -4.79 1.90
C VAL A 89 -10.53 -5.93 0.92
N ALA A 90 -9.26 -6.14 0.61
CA ALA A 90 -8.83 -7.20 -0.31
C ALA A 90 -8.93 -8.57 0.35
N LYS A 91 -9.12 -9.61 -0.47
CA LYS A 91 -9.11 -11.00 0.01
C LYS A 91 -7.68 -11.45 0.29
N SER A 92 -6.71 -10.95 -0.46
CA SER A 92 -5.30 -11.30 -0.28
C SER A 92 -4.67 -10.57 0.92
N PRO A 93 -3.81 -11.25 1.71
CA PRO A 93 -3.06 -10.63 2.81
C PRO A 93 -1.72 -10.02 2.38
N ILE A 94 -1.49 -9.86 1.07
CA ILE A 94 -0.25 -9.31 0.49
C ILE A 94 -0.61 -8.24 -0.53
N SER A 95 0.02 -7.07 -0.47
CA SER A 95 -0.37 -5.87 -1.23
C SER A 95 -0.31 -6.10 -2.74
N ILE A 96 0.76 -6.71 -3.25
CA ILE A 96 0.91 -6.97 -4.69
C ILE A 96 -0.17 -7.90 -5.25
N ASN A 97 -0.68 -8.82 -4.43
CA ASN A 97 -1.80 -9.69 -4.81
C ASN A 97 -3.14 -8.96 -4.65
N ALA A 98 -3.30 -8.14 -3.61
CA ALA A 98 -4.46 -7.28 -3.41
C ALA A 98 -4.65 -6.28 -4.57
N MET A 99 -3.54 -5.80 -5.16
CA MET A 99 -3.57 -4.96 -6.36
C MET A 99 -4.25 -5.65 -7.56
N ARG A 100 -4.07 -6.96 -7.72
CA ARG A 100 -4.68 -7.74 -8.82
C ARG A 100 -6.21 -7.79 -8.72
N GLU A 101 -6.75 -7.50 -7.55
CA GLU A 101 -8.19 -7.39 -7.35
C GLU A 101 -8.74 -6.00 -7.76
N VAL A 102 -7.90 -5.05 -8.17
CA VAL A 102 -8.28 -3.69 -8.62
C VAL A 102 -8.07 -3.58 -10.13
N LYS A 103 -9.13 -3.24 -10.87
CA LYS A 103 -9.07 -3.04 -12.32
C LYS A 103 -8.17 -1.84 -12.65
N GLY A 104 -7.28 -1.99 -13.63
CA GLY A 104 -6.42 -0.90 -14.13
C GLY A 104 -5.05 -0.79 -13.45
N LEU A 105 -4.72 -1.68 -12.50
CA LEU A 105 -3.41 -1.72 -11.85
C LEU A 105 -2.47 -2.80 -12.43
N GLU A 106 -2.87 -3.50 -13.48
CA GLU A 106 -2.17 -4.66 -14.04
C GLU A 106 -0.75 -4.31 -14.52
N GLU A 107 -0.61 -3.15 -15.17
CA GLU A 107 0.68 -2.65 -15.64
C GLU A 107 1.59 -2.23 -14.45
N ALA A 108 1.01 -1.65 -13.40
CA ALA A 108 1.76 -1.32 -12.20
C ALA A 108 2.28 -2.59 -11.50
N VAL A 109 1.45 -3.63 -11.39
CA VAL A 109 1.87 -4.95 -10.88
C VAL A 109 3.04 -5.50 -11.69
N ARG A 110 2.95 -5.47 -13.04
CA ARG A 110 4.04 -5.93 -13.92
C ARG A 110 5.35 -5.19 -13.66
N ARG A 111 5.29 -3.87 -13.51
CA ARG A 111 6.48 -3.04 -13.24
C ARG A 111 7.09 -3.32 -11.87
N ILE A 112 6.26 -3.45 -10.84
CA ILE A 112 6.71 -3.79 -9.49
C ILE A 112 7.41 -5.14 -9.48
N VAL A 113 6.79 -6.19 -10.05
CA VAL A 113 7.38 -7.53 -10.10
C VAL A 113 8.70 -7.52 -10.87
N LYS A 114 8.73 -6.83 -12.02
CA LYS A 114 9.98 -6.69 -12.79
C LYS A 114 11.07 -6.05 -11.95
N ARG A 115 10.77 -4.94 -11.24
CA ARG A 115 11.75 -4.24 -10.40
C ARG A 115 12.18 -5.07 -9.19
N MET A 116 11.29 -5.88 -8.61
CA MET A 116 11.65 -6.82 -7.55
C MET A 116 12.66 -7.87 -8.03
N ASN A 117 12.48 -8.39 -9.25
CA ASN A 117 13.41 -9.37 -9.83
C ASN A 117 14.76 -8.75 -10.20
N GLU A 118 14.79 -7.48 -10.59
CA GLU A 118 16.01 -6.72 -10.90
C GLU A 118 16.73 -6.19 -9.65
N GLY A 119 16.09 -6.24 -8.48
CA GLY A 119 16.50 -5.54 -7.27
C GLY A 119 15.88 -4.14 -7.18
N LEU A 120 15.33 -3.81 -5.99
CA LEU A 120 14.80 -2.48 -5.73
C LEU A 120 15.96 -1.46 -5.66
N PRO A 121 15.75 -0.22 -6.14
CA PRO A 121 16.76 0.84 -6.02
C PRO A 121 17.20 1.02 -4.57
N GLU A 122 18.50 1.24 -4.37
CA GLU A 122 19.02 1.64 -3.07
C GLU A 122 18.57 3.05 -2.72
N CYS A 123 18.03 3.22 -1.53
CA CYS A 123 17.76 4.52 -0.95
C CYS A 123 19.02 4.96 -0.22
N LEU A 124 19.87 5.73 -0.89
CA LEU A 124 20.97 6.42 -0.24
C LEU A 124 20.36 7.58 0.55
N GLY A 125 20.45 7.49 1.87
CA GLY A 125 19.93 8.48 2.82
C GLY A 125 20.81 9.71 2.94
#